data_AF-A0A3N0VLU9-F1
#
_entry.id   AF-A0A3N0VLU9-F1
#
_cell.length_a   1.000
_cell.length_b   1.000
_cell.length_c   1.000
_cell.angle_alpha   90.00
_cell.angle_beta   90.00
_cell.angle_gamma   90.00
#
_symmetry.space_group_name_H-M   'P 1'
#
loop_
_entity.id
_entity.type
_entity.pdbx_description
1 polymer ?
#
loop_
_entity_poly.entity_id
_entity_poly.type
_entity_poly.pdbx_seq_one_letter_code
_entity_poly.pdbx_strand_id
1 'polypeptide(L)'
;MKKTNLRIQQAVSALLMLALIGLAGWLSTQYKLEFDWTANQRNTLTAASLKQLGNMKEPVKVLAFATSGAESRAEIEQFFARYIKAKPDLSIDYIDPIKNPAKVREYNISNVGDLVIEYQGRRETVRAGEMNETTVTPALQRLSFAEERWLVFLQGHGEHDAAEPGASGYGQFVQALHDNGLKTQPLNLATSPRVPDDAAALVVAGPTSALTEGETQILVDYVKHGGNLLWLSDPDSPPPPPALAQLLGVRFDKGTAIFPEFAALGGDPSMFLTASYPRTPVTGELRENTAFPLIRSLSSDPAAKPEPAWKSQPFLQSSPEAWLETGPLSGEVGFDADKGDVQGPLTLGLLLNRSLPVEKAADAAADAKPAEKPQRIALVGDSDFLSNAFIGQLGNAKLGLNLARWLASRDDQLDITVPAARDQSLNLSPLAAVLIQFGFLLLLPLALLAIGLGRWLSRRRR
;
A
#
# COMPACT_ATOMS: atom_id res chain seq x y z
N MET A 1 13.41 33.43 76.98
CA MET A 1 13.63 32.66 75.74
C MET A 1 12.30 32.54 75.00
N LYS A 2 11.99 33.30 73.92
CA LYS A 2 10.80 33.01 73.06
C LYS A 2 10.64 33.81 71.76
N LYS A 3 11.15 35.04 71.59
CA LYS A 3 10.97 35.82 70.34
C LYS A 3 12.10 35.64 69.30
N THR A 4 13.35 35.56 69.73
CA THR A 4 14.51 35.47 68.82
C THR A 4 14.57 34.11 68.13
N ASN A 5 14.28 33.02 68.84
CA ASN A 5 14.20 31.67 68.26
C ASN A 5 13.10 31.55 67.21
N LEU A 6 11.96 32.22 67.41
CA LEU A 6 10.85 32.22 66.44
C LEU A 6 11.24 32.95 65.15
N ARG A 7 11.95 34.08 65.25
CA ARG A 7 12.46 34.84 64.09
C ARG A 7 13.54 34.07 63.33
N ILE A 8 14.43 33.38 64.03
CA ILE A 8 15.45 32.52 63.41
C ILE A 8 14.78 31.35 62.68
N GLN A 9 13.80 30.70 63.31
CA GLN A 9 13.04 29.63 62.68
C GLN A 9 12.31 30.11 61.42
N GLN A 10 11.66 31.28 61.48
CA GLN A 10 11.01 31.90 60.31
C GLN A 10 12.02 32.24 59.20
N ALA A 11 13.19 32.78 59.55
CA ALA A 11 14.24 33.10 58.59
C ALA A 11 14.82 31.85 57.92
N VAL A 12 15.08 30.79 58.70
CA VAL A 12 15.55 29.49 58.19
C VAL A 12 14.50 28.84 57.29
N SER A 13 13.22 28.85 57.70
CA SER A 13 12.13 28.35 56.85
C SER A 13 11.99 29.15 55.55
N ALA A 14 12.13 30.48 55.59
CA ALA A 14 12.09 31.32 54.39
C ALA A 14 13.28 31.04 53.46
N LEU A 15 14.49 30.88 54.00
CA LEU A 15 15.70 30.51 53.24
C LEU A 15 15.57 29.13 52.60
N LEU A 16 15.08 28.14 53.36
CA LEU A 16 14.81 26.80 52.84
C LEU A 16 13.76 26.84 51.73
N MET A 17 12.70 27.62 51.88
CA MET A 17 11.67 27.76 50.85
C MET A 17 12.20 28.41 49.58
N LEU A 18 13.03 29.45 49.68
CA LEU A 18 13.70 30.05 48.53
C LEU A 18 14.66 29.08 47.84
N ALA A 19 15.43 28.31 48.62
CA ALA A 19 16.31 27.27 48.09
C ALA A 19 15.51 26.18 47.36
N LEU A 20 14.35 25.78 47.90
CA LEU A 20 13.46 24.78 47.30
C LEU A 20 12.83 25.30 46.00
N ILE A 21 12.41 26.57 45.95
CA ILE A 21 11.92 27.21 44.72
C ILE A 21 13.03 27.30 43.67
N GLY A 22 14.24 27.69 44.06
CA GLY A 22 15.40 27.75 43.17
C GLY A 22 15.76 26.37 42.61
N LEU A 23 15.79 25.34 43.46
CA LEU A 23 16.04 23.97 43.06
C LEU A 23 14.95 23.44 42.14
N ALA A 24 13.68 23.71 42.44
CA ALA A 24 12.54 23.32 41.61
C ALA A 24 12.59 24.02 40.23
N GLY A 25 12.94 25.31 40.20
CA GLY A 25 13.16 26.05 38.95
C GLY A 25 14.30 25.47 38.12
N TRP A 26 15.41 25.11 38.75
CA TRP A 26 16.55 24.46 38.08
C TRP A 26 16.22 23.04 37.60
N LEU A 27 15.51 22.23 38.41
CA LEU A 27 15.06 20.90 37.98
C LEU A 27 14.11 20.99 36.78
N SER A 28 13.25 22.01 36.75
CA SER A 28 12.29 22.24 35.67
C SER A 28 12.94 22.52 34.31
N THR A 29 14.14 23.12 34.29
CA THR A 29 14.86 23.35 33.03
C THR A 29 15.63 22.14 32.52
N GLN A 30 15.97 21.20 33.42
CA GLN A 30 16.70 19.97 33.08
C GLN A 30 15.76 18.81 32.72
N TYR A 31 14.63 18.68 33.43
CA TYR A 31 13.69 17.59 33.27
C TYR A 31 12.37 18.10 32.70
N LYS A 32 12.15 17.89 31.40
CA LYS A 32 10.83 18.11 30.77
C LYS A 32 9.96 16.87 30.98
N LEU A 33 9.07 16.94 31.96
CA LEU A 33 8.00 15.95 32.12
C LEU A 33 6.79 16.39 31.28
N GLU A 34 6.51 15.63 30.24
CA GLU A 34 5.36 15.84 29.36
C GLU A 34 4.37 14.68 29.58
N PHE A 35 3.14 15.02 29.94
CA PHE A 35 2.06 14.05 30.09
C PHE A 35 1.07 14.23 28.95
N ASP A 36 0.78 13.15 28.23
CA ASP A 36 -0.24 13.16 27.18
C ASP A 36 -1.58 12.77 27.77
N TRP A 37 -2.47 13.75 27.94
CA TRP A 37 -3.82 13.58 28.46
C TRP A 37 -4.86 13.29 27.36
N THR A 38 -4.43 13.19 26.10
CA THR A 38 -5.37 12.94 25.00
C THR A 38 -5.86 11.49 25.04
N ALA A 39 -7.15 11.30 24.72
CA ALA A 39 -7.82 9.99 24.81
C ALA A 39 -7.15 8.85 24.02
N ASN A 40 -6.31 9.19 23.02
CA ASN A 40 -5.60 8.23 22.17
C ASN A 40 -4.09 8.50 22.11
N GLN A 41 -3.49 9.18 23.09
CA GLN A 41 -2.04 9.42 23.07
C GLN A 41 -1.56 10.16 21.78
N ARG A 42 -2.35 11.11 21.25
CA ARG A 42 -2.11 11.80 19.96
C ARG A 42 -0.81 12.62 19.94
N ASN A 43 -0.27 12.96 21.10
CA ASN A 43 0.99 13.69 21.24
C ASN A 43 2.17 12.77 21.60
N THR A 44 1.96 11.46 21.61
CA THR A 44 2.98 10.44 21.81
C THR A 44 2.94 9.43 20.66
N LEU A 45 4.06 8.79 20.37
CA LEU A 45 4.06 7.74 19.35
C LEU A 45 3.47 6.46 19.94
N THR A 46 2.73 5.72 19.12
CA THR A 46 2.25 4.40 19.51
C THR A 46 3.41 3.44 19.76
N ALA A 47 3.18 2.40 20.57
CA ALA A 47 4.16 1.34 20.81
C ALA A 47 4.63 0.68 19.50
N ALA A 48 3.72 0.62 18.54
CA ALA A 48 3.91 0.24 17.15
C ALA A 48 5.04 1.04 16.46
N SER A 49 4.90 2.36 16.42
CA SER A 49 5.88 3.26 15.82
C SER A 49 7.21 3.27 16.57
N LEU A 50 7.18 3.18 17.90
CA LEU A 50 8.40 3.09 18.71
C LEU A 50 9.20 1.81 18.40
N LYS A 51 8.51 0.67 18.29
CA LYS A 51 9.14 -0.60 17.90
C LYS A 51 9.74 -0.50 16.49
N GLN A 52 9.01 0.12 15.56
CA GLN A 52 9.48 0.30 14.19
C GLN A 52 10.75 1.16 14.12
N LEU A 53 10.75 2.32 14.79
CA LEU A 53 11.91 3.20 14.86
C LEU A 53 13.10 2.53 15.55
N GLY A 54 12.87 1.72 16.58
CA GLY A 54 13.92 0.94 17.25
C GLY A 54 14.58 -0.12 16.37
N ASN A 55 13.88 -0.63 15.37
CA ASN A 55 14.43 -1.59 14.40
C ASN A 55 15.25 -0.92 13.28
N MET A 56 15.10 0.40 13.08
CA MET A 56 15.80 1.16 12.06
C MET A 56 17.15 1.65 12.59
N LYS A 57 18.21 0.89 12.30
CA LYS A 57 19.56 1.15 12.85
C LYS A 57 20.29 2.31 12.18
N GLU A 58 19.95 2.63 10.94
CA GLU A 58 20.59 3.71 10.18
C GLU A 58 19.82 5.04 10.27
N PRO A 59 20.46 6.17 9.90
CA PRO A 59 19.79 7.47 9.86
C PRO A 59 18.62 7.48 8.89
N VAL A 60 17.52 8.13 9.28
CA VAL A 60 16.35 8.36 8.41
C VAL A 60 16.37 9.81 7.97
N LYS A 61 16.24 10.07 6.67
CA LYS A 61 16.15 11.44 6.15
C LYS A 61 14.74 11.70 5.66
N VAL A 62 14.19 12.86 5.99
CA VAL A 62 12.89 13.31 5.50
C VAL A 62 13.10 14.56 4.66
N LEU A 63 12.88 14.46 3.35
CA LEU A 63 12.90 15.59 2.43
C LEU A 63 11.50 16.21 2.37
N ALA A 64 11.35 17.39 2.95
CA ALA A 64 10.10 18.13 2.97
C ALA A 64 10.02 19.12 1.81
N PHE A 65 9.17 18.84 0.82
CA PHE A 65 8.95 19.71 -0.34
C PHE A 65 7.94 20.81 0.00
N ALA A 66 8.37 21.77 0.80
CA ALA A 66 7.55 22.89 1.26
C ALA A 66 8.11 24.23 0.79
N THR A 67 7.23 25.15 0.42
CA THR A 67 7.59 26.55 0.16
C THR A 67 8.18 27.18 1.43
N SER A 68 8.98 28.23 1.30
CA SER A 68 9.66 28.90 2.41
C SER A 68 8.75 29.65 3.41
N GLY A 69 7.46 29.29 3.50
CA GLY A 69 6.52 29.80 4.49
C GLY A 69 6.76 29.18 5.87
N ALA A 70 6.55 29.97 6.93
CA ALA A 70 6.75 29.50 8.31
C ALA A 70 5.69 28.48 8.75
N GLU A 71 4.48 28.55 8.20
CA GLU A 71 3.32 27.72 8.61
C GLU A 71 3.49 26.25 8.21
N SER A 72 3.83 25.98 6.94
CA SER A 72 4.06 24.61 6.45
C SER A 72 5.24 23.92 7.13
N ARG A 73 6.29 24.68 7.46
CA ARG A 73 7.43 24.15 8.22
C ARG A 73 7.05 23.82 9.66
N ALA A 74 6.33 24.71 10.33
CA ALA A 74 5.93 24.51 11.72
C ALA A 74 5.10 23.22 11.91
N GLU A 75 4.19 22.92 10.98
CA GLU A 75 3.39 21.69 11.02
C GLU A 75 4.25 20.43 10.88
N ILE A 76 5.19 20.43 9.93
CA ILE A 76 6.11 19.31 9.69
C ILE A 76 7.05 19.11 10.89
N GLU A 77 7.63 20.20 11.42
CA GLU A 77 8.48 20.16 12.61
C GLU A 77 7.71 19.61 13.81
N GLN A 78 6.49 20.08 14.05
CA GLN A 78 5.67 19.62 15.16
C GLN A 78 5.31 18.14 15.05
N PHE A 79 5.01 17.66 13.83
CA PHE A 79 4.71 16.26 13.59
C PHE A 79 5.93 15.35 13.83
N PHE A 80 7.06 15.68 13.19
CA PHE A 80 8.28 14.86 13.27
C PHE A 80 9.06 15.05 14.57
N ALA A 81 8.80 16.07 15.38
CA ALA A 81 9.42 16.23 16.69
C ALA A 81 9.28 14.97 17.57
N ARG A 82 8.13 14.28 17.49
CA ARG A 82 7.90 13.01 18.21
C ARG A 82 8.75 11.87 17.67
N TYR A 83 8.96 11.82 16.36
CA TYR A 83 9.82 10.84 15.70
C TYR A 83 11.30 11.11 15.99
N ILE A 84 11.75 12.36 15.95
CA ILE A 84 13.12 12.77 16.31
C ILE A 84 13.40 12.45 17.79
N LYS A 85 12.43 12.67 18.69
CA LYS A 85 12.55 12.31 20.11
C LYS A 85 12.78 10.80 20.32
N ALA A 86 12.13 9.96 19.51
CA ALA A 86 12.29 8.50 19.57
C ALA A 86 13.52 7.99 18.80
N LYS A 87 13.90 8.69 17.71
CA LYS A 87 15.01 8.36 16.82
C LYS A 87 15.85 9.63 16.55
N PRO A 88 16.84 9.95 17.39
CA PRO A 88 17.59 11.21 17.31
C PRO A 88 18.42 11.41 16.03
N ASP A 89 18.69 10.34 15.29
CA ASP A 89 19.37 10.34 13.99
C ASP A 89 18.40 10.49 12.80
N LEU A 90 17.14 10.84 13.05
CA LEU A 90 16.19 11.28 12.02
C LEU A 90 16.40 12.77 11.72
N SER A 91 16.60 13.13 10.45
CA SER A 91 16.77 14.52 10.01
C SER A 91 15.69 14.96 9.03
N ILE A 92 15.39 16.26 9.00
CA ILE A 92 14.43 16.86 8.07
C ILE A 92 15.14 17.91 7.24
N ASP A 93 15.13 17.74 5.91
CA ASP A 93 15.70 18.67 4.95
C ASP A 93 14.58 19.36 4.17
N TYR A 94 14.54 20.69 4.24
CA TYR A 94 13.52 21.48 3.55
C TYR A 94 13.97 21.84 2.13
N ILE A 95 13.22 21.40 1.13
CA ILE A 95 13.45 21.70 -0.27
C ILE A 95 12.33 22.61 -0.76
N ASP A 96 12.69 23.83 -1.14
CA ASP A 96 11.76 24.75 -1.79
C ASP A 96 11.51 24.26 -3.24
N PRO A 97 10.28 23.81 -3.59
CA PRO A 97 9.98 23.26 -4.91
C PRO A 97 10.10 24.31 -6.02
N ILE A 98 9.90 25.59 -5.70
CA ILE A 98 9.98 26.70 -6.65
C ILE A 98 11.44 26.97 -7.01
N LYS A 99 12.34 26.87 -6.03
CA LYS A 99 13.77 27.12 -6.23
C LYS A 99 14.52 25.91 -6.78
N ASN A 100 14.00 24.69 -6.60
CA ASN A 100 14.68 23.45 -6.98
C ASN A 100 13.82 22.56 -7.91
N PRO A 101 13.46 23.03 -9.11
CA PRO A 101 12.61 22.26 -10.03
C PRO A 101 13.26 20.94 -10.50
N ALA A 102 14.59 20.85 -10.49
CA ALA A 102 15.30 19.61 -10.81
C ALA A 102 14.99 18.50 -9.80
N LYS A 103 15.00 18.80 -8.50
CA LYS A 103 14.66 17.84 -7.43
C LYS A 103 13.18 17.45 -7.48
N VAL A 104 12.28 18.38 -7.82
CA VAL A 104 10.84 18.06 -7.99
C VAL A 104 10.64 16.95 -9.02
N ARG A 105 11.38 16.99 -10.14
CA ARG A 105 11.33 15.96 -11.18
C ARG A 105 11.99 14.65 -10.75
N GLU A 106 13.18 14.72 -10.14
CA GLU A 106 13.94 13.56 -9.66
C GLU A 106 13.17 12.71 -8.64
N TYR A 107 12.45 13.39 -7.73
CA TYR A 107 11.66 12.77 -6.67
C TYR A 107 10.18 12.57 -7.03
N ASN A 108 9.80 12.87 -8.28
CA ASN A 108 8.44 12.74 -8.80
C ASN A 108 7.36 13.40 -7.90
N ILE A 109 7.66 14.62 -7.43
CA ILE A 109 6.80 15.36 -6.51
C ILE A 109 5.63 15.97 -7.27
N SER A 110 4.41 15.70 -6.80
CA SER A 110 3.20 16.15 -7.49
C SER A 110 2.58 17.38 -6.82
N ASN A 111 2.68 17.48 -5.48
CA ASN A 111 2.08 18.57 -4.72
C ASN A 111 3.09 19.26 -3.80
N VAL A 112 2.85 20.54 -3.53
CA VAL A 112 3.55 21.25 -2.45
C VAL A 112 3.08 20.67 -1.11
N GLY A 113 4.02 20.30 -0.26
CA GLY A 113 3.76 19.61 1.02
C GLY A 113 3.94 18.10 0.98
N ASP A 114 4.27 17.51 -0.18
CA ASP A 114 4.70 16.12 -0.25
C ASP A 114 6.03 15.93 0.53
N LEU A 115 6.15 14.79 1.21
CA LEU A 115 7.32 14.41 1.99
C LEU A 115 7.94 13.17 1.35
N VAL A 116 9.26 13.14 1.19
CA VAL A 116 9.97 11.92 0.81
C VAL A 116 10.79 11.44 1.99
N ILE A 117 10.55 10.21 2.42
CA ILE A 117 11.31 9.56 3.49
C ILE A 117 12.35 8.67 2.84
N GLU A 118 13.61 8.83 3.23
CA GLU A 118 14.74 8.05 2.76
C GLU A 118 15.38 7.24 3.90
N TYR A 119 15.75 6.01 3.58
CA TYR A 119 16.48 5.13 4.48
C TYR A 119 17.22 4.05 3.67
N GLN A 120 18.51 3.86 3.93
CA GLN A 120 19.34 2.87 3.21
C GLN A 120 19.25 2.98 1.67
N GLY A 121 19.22 4.21 1.13
CA GLY A 121 19.11 4.45 -0.32
C GLY A 121 17.72 4.19 -0.93
N ARG A 122 16.75 3.77 -0.11
CA ARG A 122 15.35 3.57 -0.51
C ARG A 122 14.52 4.79 -0.18
N ARG A 123 13.42 5.01 -0.91
CA ARG A 123 12.55 6.18 -0.77
C ARG A 123 11.07 5.82 -0.78
N GLU A 124 10.29 6.52 0.03
CA GLU A 124 8.83 6.45 0.08
C GLU A 124 8.26 7.86 0.14
N THR A 125 7.18 8.11 -0.60
CA THR A 125 6.55 9.44 -0.66
C THR A 125 5.24 9.44 0.14
N VAL A 126 5.14 10.36 1.10
CA VAL A 126 3.91 10.65 1.84
C VAL A 126 3.29 11.93 1.28
N ARG A 127 2.05 11.85 0.82
CA ARG A 127 1.39 12.97 0.14
C ARG A 127 0.99 14.08 1.10
N ALA A 128 0.93 15.30 0.58
CA ALA A 128 0.39 16.45 1.31
C ALA A 128 -1.03 16.14 1.84
N GLY A 129 -1.28 16.38 3.12
CA GLY A 129 -2.55 16.07 3.80
C GLY A 129 -2.65 14.66 4.39
N GLU A 130 -1.74 13.75 4.03
CA GLU A 130 -1.67 12.39 4.59
C GLU A 130 -0.61 12.25 5.69
N MET A 131 -0.04 13.38 6.16
CA MET A 131 0.95 13.42 7.22
C MET A 131 0.32 13.05 8.57
N ASN A 132 0.27 11.75 8.83
CA ASN A 132 -0.21 11.16 10.07
C ASN A 132 0.56 9.86 10.35
N GLU A 133 0.45 9.35 11.58
CA GLU A 133 1.16 8.12 11.98
C GLU A 133 0.67 6.88 11.23
N THR A 134 -0.62 6.85 10.85
CA THR A 134 -1.20 5.75 10.04
C THR A 134 -0.65 5.69 8.61
N THR A 135 0.02 6.73 8.13
CA THR A 135 0.70 6.75 6.82
C THR A 135 2.22 6.66 6.98
N VAL A 136 2.80 7.43 7.90
CA VAL A 136 4.26 7.58 8.07
C VAL A 136 4.90 6.34 8.66
N THR A 137 4.30 5.72 9.68
CA THR A 137 4.87 4.52 10.30
C THR A 137 4.90 3.34 9.34
N PRO A 138 3.83 3.03 8.57
CA PRO A 138 3.89 2.04 7.52
C PRO A 138 4.92 2.35 6.43
N ALA A 139 5.10 3.63 6.06
CA ALA A 139 6.15 4.03 5.11
C ALA A 139 7.56 3.73 5.65
N LEU A 140 7.84 4.11 6.90
CA LEU A 140 9.10 3.77 7.59
C LEU A 140 9.31 2.26 7.71
N GLN A 141 8.23 1.51 7.91
CA GLN A 141 8.28 0.05 7.95
C GLN A 141 8.68 -0.53 6.60
N ARG A 142 8.05 -0.11 5.50
CA ARG A 142 8.44 -0.53 4.14
C ARG A 142 9.91 -0.22 3.85
N LEU A 143 10.38 0.93 4.33
CA LEU A 143 11.78 1.33 4.21
C LEU A 143 12.73 0.52 5.08
N SER A 144 12.33 0.05 6.26
CA SER A 144 13.24 -0.56 7.24
C SER A 144 13.69 -1.98 6.90
N PHE A 145 12.89 -2.75 6.18
CA PHE A 145 13.16 -4.18 5.99
C PHE A 145 14.04 -4.40 4.75
N ALA A 146 15.32 -4.70 4.98
CA ALA A 146 16.32 -5.08 3.98
C ALA A 146 16.32 -6.60 3.69
N GLU A 147 15.16 -7.25 3.74
CA GLU A 147 14.89 -8.48 2.99
C GLU A 147 15.09 -8.24 1.49
N GLU A 148 16.27 -8.49 0.92
CA GLU A 148 16.48 -8.56 -0.53
C GLU A 148 15.66 -9.73 -1.11
N ARG A 149 14.33 -9.60 -1.14
CA ARG A 149 13.48 -10.63 -1.72
C ARG A 149 13.43 -10.44 -3.23
N TRP A 150 13.68 -11.52 -3.94
CA TRP A 150 13.81 -11.51 -5.39
C TRP A 150 12.46 -11.82 -6.02
N LEU A 151 12.08 -11.04 -7.05
CA LEU A 151 11.11 -11.49 -8.03
C LEU A 151 11.83 -12.47 -8.96
N VAL A 152 11.44 -13.74 -8.87
CA VAL A 152 12.13 -14.82 -9.57
C VAL A 152 11.42 -15.07 -10.88
N PHE A 153 12.08 -14.86 -12.03
CA PHE A 153 11.51 -15.05 -13.36
C PHE A 153 11.83 -16.46 -13.85
N LEU A 154 10.78 -17.24 -14.13
CA LEU A 154 10.95 -18.58 -14.71
C LEU A 154 11.50 -18.47 -16.14
N GLN A 155 12.41 -19.37 -16.47
CA GLN A 155 13.01 -19.52 -17.80
C GLN A 155 13.10 -20.99 -18.19
N GLY A 156 13.07 -21.25 -19.50
CA GLY A 156 13.31 -22.57 -20.09
C GLY A 156 12.21 -23.04 -21.03
N HIS A 157 11.07 -22.36 -21.06
CA HIS A 157 9.89 -22.71 -21.84
C HIS A 157 9.49 -21.62 -22.84
N GLY A 158 10.40 -20.68 -23.14
CA GLY A 158 10.19 -19.56 -24.05
C GLY A 158 9.39 -18.41 -23.43
N GLU A 159 9.42 -18.28 -22.10
CA GLU A 159 8.93 -17.12 -21.38
C GLU A 159 9.66 -15.84 -21.81
N HIS A 160 9.04 -14.68 -21.59
CA HIS A 160 9.72 -13.39 -21.81
C HIS A 160 10.97 -13.26 -20.96
N ASP A 161 12.13 -13.10 -21.60
CA ASP A 161 13.40 -13.00 -20.89
C ASP A 161 13.56 -11.64 -20.19
N ALA A 162 13.74 -11.71 -18.88
CA ALA A 162 14.03 -10.59 -17.98
C ALA A 162 15.24 -9.74 -18.40
N ALA A 163 16.24 -10.32 -19.07
CA ALA A 163 17.46 -9.63 -19.49
C ALA A 163 17.42 -9.18 -20.97
N GLU A 164 16.42 -9.58 -21.75
CA GLU A 164 16.40 -9.33 -23.18
C GLU A 164 15.96 -7.88 -23.49
N PRO A 165 16.74 -7.13 -24.30
CA PRO A 165 16.40 -5.75 -24.68
C PRO A 165 15.51 -5.68 -25.93
N GLY A 166 15.27 -6.80 -26.62
CA GLY A 166 14.42 -6.90 -27.81
C GLY A 166 12.95 -6.62 -27.51
N ALA A 167 12.12 -6.45 -28.55
CA ALA A 167 10.71 -6.05 -28.41
C ALA A 167 9.89 -7.01 -27.51
N SER A 168 10.15 -8.31 -27.60
CA SER A 168 9.54 -9.36 -26.78
C SER A 168 10.19 -9.50 -25.39
N GLY A 169 11.33 -8.88 -25.12
CA GLY A 169 12.01 -9.01 -23.83
C GLY A 169 11.34 -8.19 -22.72
N TYR A 170 11.71 -8.46 -21.47
CA TYR A 170 11.25 -7.74 -20.27
C TYR A 170 12.32 -6.79 -19.69
N GLY A 171 13.41 -6.54 -20.41
CA GLY A 171 14.53 -5.71 -19.92
C GLY A 171 14.12 -4.34 -19.36
N GLN A 172 13.19 -3.63 -20.01
CA GLN A 172 12.69 -2.34 -19.51
C GLN A 172 11.81 -2.51 -18.26
N PHE A 173 11.03 -3.59 -18.16
CA PHE A 173 10.25 -3.88 -16.96
C PHE A 173 11.16 -4.16 -15.78
N VAL A 174 12.19 -4.98 -15.99
CA VAL A 174 13.18 -5.30 -14.97
C VAL A 174 13.93 -4.05 -14.53
N GLN A 175 14.31 -3.17 -15.45
CA GLN A 175 14.90 -1.88 -15.11
C GLN A 175 13.93 -1.04 -14.26
N ALA A 176 12.65 -0.95 -14.63
CA ALA A 176 11.65 -0.24 -13.85
C ALA A 176 11.46 -0.85 -12.44
N LEU A 177 11.55 -2.18 -12.30
CA LEU A 177 11.53 -2.85 -11.00
C LEU A 177 12.76 -2.45 -10.16
N HIS A 178 13.96 -2.47 -10.75
CA HIS A 178 15.22 -2.11 -10.08
C HIS A 178 15.22 -0.65 -9.64
N ASP A 179 14.79 0.26 -10.50
CA ASP A 179 14.66 1.70 -10.21
C ASP A 179 13.68 1.98 -9.05
N ASN A 180 12.78 1.03 -8.78
CA ASN A 180 11.81 1.06 -7.69
C ASN A 180 12.18 0.15 -6.51
N GLY A 181 13.43 -0.32 -6.44
CA GLY A 181 13.99 -1.05 -5.31
C GLY A 181 13.60 -2.53 -5.23
N LEU A 182 13.03 -3.09 -6.29
CA LEU A 182 12.75 -4.53 -6.40
C LEU A 182 13.88 -5.23 -7.14
N LYS A 183 14.38 -6.33 -6.58
CA LYS A 183 15.41 -7.15 -7.22
C LYS A 183 14.77 -8.28 -8.02
N THR A 184 15.45 -8.71 -9.08
CA THR A 184 14.96 -9.77 -9.97
C THR A 184 16.05 -10.82 -10.23
N GLN A 185 15.65 -12.09 -10.31
CA GLN A 185 16.57 -13.20 -10.55
C GLN A 185 15.97 -14.17 -11.56
N PRO A 186 16.70 -14.62 -12.59
CA PRO A 186 16.23 -15.68 -13.47
C PRO A 186 16.31 -17.05 -12.77
N LEU A 187 15.37 -17.93 -13.05
CA LEU A 187 15.32 -19.31 -12.56
C LEU A 187 15.01 -20.26 -13.71
N ASN A 188 15.94 -21.16 -13.99
CA ASN A 188 15.70 -22.31 -14.85
C ASN A 188 15.60 -23.57 -13.97
N LEU A 189 14.42 -24.20 -13.96
CA LEU A 189 14.15 -25.35 -13.10
C LEU A 189 14.90 -26.62 -13.52
N ALA A 190 15.33 -26.71 -14.78
CA ALA A 190 16.14 -27.83 -15.26
C ALA A 190 17.57 -27.81 -14.66
N THR A 191 18.10 -26.62 -14.32
CA THR A 191 19.43 -26.47 -13.71
C THR A 191 19.37 -26.26 -12.19
N SER A 192 18.31 -25.61 -11.70
CA SER A 192 18.04 -25.38 -10.28
C SER A 192 16.61 -25.82 -9.95
N PRO A 193 16.38 -27.09 -9.57
CA PRO A 193 15.05 -27.68 -9.42
C PRO A 193 14.36 -27.28 -8.09
N ARG A 194 14.43 -26.01 -7.74
CA ARG A 194 13.73 -25.41 -6.60
C ARG A 194 13.59 -23.90 -6.79
N VAL A 195 12.48 -23.34 -6.33
CA VAL A 195 12.35 -21.90 -6.15
C VAL A 195 13.15 -21.48 -4.91
N PRO A 196 13.96 -20.41 -4.95
CA PRO A 196 14.68 -19.90 -3.78
C PRO A 196 13.76 -19.54 -2.62
N ASP A 197 14.20 -19.80 -1.39
CA ASP A 197 13.39 -19.57 -0.18
C ASP A 197 13.18 -18.08 0.12
N ASP A 198 14.05 -17.22 -0.41
CA ASP A 198 13.99 -15.75 -0.35
C ASP A 198 13.21 -15.11 -1.50
N ALA A 199 12.57 -15.92 -2.37
CA ALA A 199 11.73 -15.43 -3.44
C ALA A 199 10.50 -14.68 -2.88
N ALA A 200 10.36 -13.41 -3.25
CA ALA A 200 9.15 -12.62 -2.98
C ALA A 200 7.94 -13.21 -3.69
N ALA A 201 8.13 -13.53 -4.97
CA ALA A 201 7.16 -14.19 -5.84
C ALA A 201 7.90 -14.84 -7.01
N LEU A 202 7.30 -15.91 -7.54
CA LEU A 202 7.66 -16.48 -8.83
C LEU A 202 6.86 -15.77 -9.93
N VAL A 203 7.51 -15.44 -11.04
CA VAL A 203 6.92 -14.84 -12.23
C VAL A 203 7.02 -15.84 -13.38
N VAL A 204 5.88 -16.22 -13.94
CA VAL A 204 5.76 -17.04 -15.14
C VAL A 204 5.18 -16.15 -16.22
N ALA A 205 6.00 -15.77 -17.21
CA ALA A 205 5.68 -14.75 -18.19
C ALA A 205 5.51 -15.37 -19.58
N GLY A 206 4.30 -15.83 -19.91
CA GLY A 206 3.96 -16.30 -21.26
C GLY A 206 4.79 -17.48 -21.75
N PRO A 207 4.81 -18.64 -21.07
CA PRO A 207 5.51 -19.82 -21.59
C PRO A 207 4.94 -20.18 -22.97
N THR A 208 5.81 -20.62 -23.88
CA THR A 208 5.41 -21.09 -25.22
C THR A 208 5.44 -22.61 -25.36
N SER A 209 5.98 -23.30 -24.35
CA SER A 209 5.97 -24.76 -24.24
C SER A 209 5.51 -25.21 -22.85
N ALA A 210 4.93 -26.41 -22.77
CA ALA A 210 4.40 -26.92 -21.52
C ALA A 210 5.53 -27.28 -20.54
N LEU A 211 5.34 -26.96 -19.26
CA LEU A 211 6.24 -27.41 -18.21
C LEU A 211 6.21 -28.93 -18.08
N THR A 212 7.35 -29.51 -17.71
CA THR A 212 7.42 -30.94 -17.43
C THR A 212 6.64 -31.31 -16.15
N GLU A 213 6.38 -32.60 -15.95
CA GLU A 213 5.73 -33.10 -14.74
C GLU A 213 6.53 -32.79 -13.46
N GLY A 214 7.86 -32.89 -13.52
CA GLY A 214 8.75 -32.56 -12.40
C GLY A 214 8.70 -31.07 -12.03
N GLU A 215 8.73 -30.19 -13.02
CA GLU A 215 8.64 -28.73 -12.82
C GLU A 215 7.25 -28.32 -12.32
N THR A 216 6.21 -28.96 -12.85
CA THR A 216 4.83 -28.79 -12.37
C THR A 216 4.74 -29.09 -10.88
N GLN A 217 5.36 -30.18 -10.42
CA GLN A 217 5.34 -30.55 -9.00
C GLN A 217 6.06 -29.51 -8.14
N ILE A 218 7.21 -28.98 -8.59
CA ILE A 218 7.94 -27.90 -7.89
C ILE A 218 7.04 -26.66 -7.71
N LEU A 219 6.33 -26.25 -8.77
CA LEU A 219 5.43 -25.10 -8.72
C LEU A 219 4.22 -25.33 -7.82
N VAL A 220 3.62 -26.53 -7.90
CA VAL A 220 2.52 -26.94 -7.02
C VAL A 220 2.96 -26.89 -5.56
N ASP A 221 4.15 -27.42 -5.24
CA ASP A 221 4.68 -27.41 -3.89
C ASP A 221 5.02 -25.99 -3.43
N TYR A 222 5.61 -25.16 -4.29
CA TYR A 222 5.86 -23.75 -3.99
C TYR A 222 4.57 -23.01 -3.61
N VAL A 223 3.49 -23.19 -4.37
CA VAL A 223 2.17 -22.57 -4.08
C VAL A 223 1.51 -23.20 -2.85
N LYS A 224 1.65 -24.50 -2.60
CA LYS A 224 1.13 -25.13 -1.38
C LYS A 224 1.80 -24.60 -0.10
N HIS A 225 3.10 -24.28 -0.16
CA HIS A 225 3.86 -23.73 0.97
C HIS A 225 3.75 -22.19 1.10
N GLY A 226 2.79 -21.58 0.40
CA GLY A 226 2.51 -20.15 0.54
C GLY A 226 3.42 -19.24 -0.29
N GLY A 227 4.02 -19.76 -1.36
CA GLY A 227 4.71 -18.95 -2.36
C GLY A 227 3.75 -18.05 -3.14
N ASN A 228 4.18 -16.84 -3.47
CA ASN A 228 3.38 -15.89 -4.26
C ASN A 228 3.68 -16.06 -5.75
N LEU A 229 2.68 -15.87 -6.60
CA LEU A 229 2.81 -16.16 -8.03
C LEU A 229 2.24 -15.02 -8.89
N LEU A 230 3.00 -14.59 -9.90
CA LEU A 230 2.49 -13.86 -11.04
C LEU A 230 2.47 -14.80 -12.24
N TRP A 231 1.29 -15.11 -12.78
CA TRP A 231 1.17 -15.91 -13.99
C TRP A 231 0.54 -15.09 -15.10
N LEU A 232 1.34 -14.79 -16.11
CA LEU A 232 0.93 -14.09 -17.32
C LEU A 232 0.86 -15.11 -18.44
N SER A 233 -0.19 -15.08 -19.24
CA SER A 233 -0.35 -16.11 -20.26
C SER A 233 -1.27 -15.70 -21.39
N ASP A 234 -0.72 -15.81 -22.59
CA ASP A 234 -1.32 -15.39 -23.87
C ASP A 234 -2.25 -16.47 -24.43
N PRO A 235 -3.12 -16.15 -25.41
CA PRO A 235 -3.96 -17.14 -26.10
C PRO A 235 -3.18 -18.35 -26.63
N ASP A 236 -1.97 -18.12 -27.13
CA ASP A 236 -1.11 -19.15 -27.72
C ASP A 236 -0.23 -19.87 -26.69
N SER A 237 -0.16 -19.37 -25.45
CA SER A 237 0.52 -20.07 -24.35
C SER A 237 -0.21 -21.37 -24.00
N PRO A 238 0.52 -22.46 -23.67
CA PRO A 238 -0.10 -23.64 -23.12
C PRO A 238 -0.84 -23.30 -21.82
N PRO A 239 -1.96 -23.98 -21.52
CA PRO A 239 -2.68 -23.75 -20.28
C PRO A 239 -1.77 -24.12 -19.09
N PRO A 240 -1.98 -23.49 -17.90
CA PRO A 240 -1.30 -23.92 -16.70
C PRO A 240 -1.50 -25.42 -16.46
N PRO A 241 -0.51 -26.12 -15.88
CA PRO A 241 -0.64 -27.54 -15.60
C PRO A 241 -1.91 -27.85 -14.80
N PRO A 242 -2.65 -28.94 -15.10
CA PRO A 242 -3.94 -29.23 -14.46
C PRO A 242 -3.88 -29.23 -12.93
N ALA A 243 -2.80 -29.75 -12.35
CA ALA A 243 -2.60 -29.76 -10.89
C ALA A 243 -2.49 -28.34 -10.31
N LEU A 244 -1.85 -27.42 -11.03
CA LEU A 244 -1.75 -26.01 -10.62
C LEU A 244 -3.11 -25.31 -10.82
N ALA A 245 -3.76 -25.49 -11.95
CA ALA A 245 -5.09 -24.92 -12.21
C ALA A 245 -6.11 -25.35 -11.12
N GLN A 246 -6.10 -26.63 -10.73
CA GLN A 246 -6.94 -27.15 -9.65
C GLN A 246 -6.60 -26.54 -8.28
N LEU A 247 -5.32 -26.29 -8.00
CA LEU A 247 -4.86 -25.64 -6.77
C LEU A 247 -5.26 -24.15 -6.69
N LEU A 248 -5.32 -23.47 -7.84
CA LEU A 248 -5.74 -22.07 -7.94
C LEU A 248 -7.26 -21.92 -7.99
N GLY A 249 -7.97 -22.93 -8.50
CA GLY A 249 -9.40 -22.86 -8.77
C GLY A 249 -9.77 -21.94 -9.92
N VAL A 250 -8.84 -21.71 -10.84
CA VAL A 250 -8.97 -20.80 -11.97
C VAL A 250 -8.39 -21.48 -13.21
N ARG A 251 -9.04 -21.29 -14.35
CA ARG A 251 -8.52 -21.66 -15.66
C ARG A 251 -8.40 -20.42 -16.54
N PHE A 252 -7.44 -20.47 -17.45
CA PHE A 252 -7.43 -19.55 -18.58
C PHE A 252 -8.28 -20.12 -19.69
N ASP A 253 -9.19 -19.31 -20.21
CA ASP A 253 -10.08 -19.73 -21.28
C ASP A 253 -9.32 -19.72 -22.62
N LYS A 254 -9.67 -20.65 -23.50
CA LYS A 254 -9.04 -20.77 -24.81
C LYS A 254 -9.70 -19.77 -25.77
N GLY A 255 -8.92 -18.86 -26.33
CA GLY A 255 -9.39 -17.87 -27.31
C GLY A 255 -8.79 -16.49 -27.05
N THR A 256 -9.16 -15.55 -27.89
CA THR A 256 -8.72 -14.15 -27.81
C THR A 256 -9.92 -13.25 -27.59
N ALA A 257 -9.83 -12.33 -26.64
CA ALA A 257 -10.90 -11.37 -26.40
C ALA A 257 -10.97 -10.33 -27.53
N ILE A 258 -12.18 -10.08 -28.01
CA ILE A 258 -12.49 -9.10 -29.05
C ILE A 258 -13.38 -8.01 -28.47
N PHE A 259 -13.03 -6.76 -28.77
CA PHE A 259 -13.61 -5.54 -28.23
C PHE A 259 -14.20 -4.69 -29.38
N PRO A 260 -15.44 -4.96 -29.81
CA PRO A 260 -16.05 -4.29 -30.97
C PRO A 260 -16.16 -2.77 -30.81
N GLU A 261 -16.27 -2.29 -29.58
CA GLU A 261 -16.33 -0.87 -29.26
C GLU A 261 -15.06 -0.11 -29.69
N PHE A 262 -13.90 -0.76 -29.71
CA PHE A 262 -12.66 -0.12 -30.17
C PHE A 262 -12.58 -0.08 -31.69
N ALA A 263 -13.07 -1.11 -32.39
CA ALA A 263 -13.22 -1.07 -33.86
C ALA A 263 -14.17 0.05 -34.31
N ALA A 264 -15.26 0.28 -33.57
CA ALA A 264 -16.19 1.37 -33.85
C ALA A 264 -15.55 2.77 -33.76
N LEU A 265 -14.44 2.90 -33.01
CA LEU A 265 -13.64 4.11 -32.87
C LEU A 265 -12.42 4.16 -33.83
N GLY A 266 -12.31 3.19 -34.75
CA GLY A 266 -11.19 3.07 -35.69
C GLY A 266 -9.92 2.45 -35.11
N GLY A 267 -10.02 1.83 -33.93
CA GLY A 267 -8.93 1.09 -33.29
C GLY A 267 -8.91 -0.40 -33.66
N ASP A 268 -7.91 -1.11 -33.15
CA ASP A 268 -7.80 -2.56 -33.28
C ASP A 268 -8.71 -3.25 -32.24
N PRO A 269 -9.72 -4.05 -32.65
CA PRO A 269 -10.62 -4.73 -31.72
C PRO A 269 -9.95 -5.85 -30.93
N SER A 270 -8.70 -6.23 -31.23
CA SER A 270 -7.92 -7.20 -30.48
C SER A 270 -7.01 -6.56 -29.42
N MET A 271 -7.00 -5.22 -29.34
CA MET A 271 -6.26 -4.45 -28.34
C MET A 271 -7.20 -4.02 -27.22
N PHE A 272 -7.03 -4.59 -26.03
CA PHE A 272 -7.80 -4.16 -24.88
C PHE A 272 -7.24 -2.85 -24.32
N LEU A 273 -8.06 -1.80 -24.31
CA LEU A 273 -7.75 -0.53 -23.65
C LEU A 273 -8.65 -0.35 -22.44
N THR A 274 -8.08 -0.24 -21.25
CA THR A 274 -8.89 -0.09 -20.03
C THR A 274 -9.56 1.28 -19.98
N ALA A 275 -10.88 1.32 -19.82
CA ALA A 275 -11.62 2.57 -19.57
C ALA A 275 -11.80 2.85 -18.06
N SER A 276 -11.88 1.80 -17.25
CA SER A 276 -12.01 1.89 -15.80
C SER A 276 -11.50 0.61 -15.13
N TYR A 277 -11.18 0.70 -13.84
CA TYR A 277 -10.72 -0.45 -13.07
C TYR A 277 -11.64 -0.71 -11.88
N PRO A 278 -11.96 -1.98 -11.57
CA PRO A 278 -12.43 -2.35 -10.25
C PRO A 278 -11.46 -1.84 -9.18
N ARG A 279 -11.94 -1.39 -8.01
CA ARG A 279 -11.07 -0.95 -6.91
C ARG A 279 -10.41 -2.16 -6.25
N THR A 280 -9.11 -2.32 -6.45
CA THR A 280 -8.29 -3.38 -5.85
C THR A 280 -6.98 -2.80 -5.29
N PRO A 281 -6.18 -3.57 -4.52
CA PRO A 281 -4.87 -3.11 -4.06
C PRO A 281 -3.90 -2.71 -5.18
N VAL A 282 -4.04 -3.29 -6.40
CA VAL A 282 -3.13 -3.01 -7.52
C VAL A 282 -3.62 -1.89 -8.44
N THR A 283 -4.92 -1.58 -8.41
CA THR A 283 -5.56 -0.59 -9.30
C THR A 283 -6.09 0.66 -8.58
N GLY A 284 -6.14 0.68 -7.24
CA GLY A 284 -6.78 1.77 -6.48
C GLY A 284 -6.22 3.17 -6.74
N GLU A 285 -4.93 3.26 -7.05
CA GLU A 285 -4.21 4.51 -7.38
C GLU A 285 -3.90 4.66 -8.88
N LEU A 286 -4.29 3.68 -9.69
CA LEU A 286 -4.10 3.74 -11.13
C LEU A 286 -5.13 4.71 -11.72
N ARG A 287 -4.67 5.64 -12.54
CA ARG A 287 -5.50 6.66 -13.21
C ARG A 287 -5.32 6.63 -14.73
N GLU A 288 -4.22 6.03 -15.16
CA GLU A 288 -3.82 5.86 -16.53
C GLU A 288 -4.52 4.62 -17.14
N ASN A 289 -4.89 4.72 -18.41
CA ASN A 289 -5.34 3.55 -19.16
C ASN A 289 -4.17 2.57 -19.34
N THR A 290 -4.45 1.29 -19.52
CA THR A 290 -3.46 0.25 -19.86
C THR A 290 -3.89 -0.42 -21.16
N ALA A 291 -2.92 -0.97 -21.88
CA ALA A 291 -3.11 -1.58 -23.20
C ALA A 291 -2.59 -3.01 -23.19
N PHE A 292 -3.42 -3.96 -23.61
CA PHE A 292 -3.10 -5.39 -23.67
C PHE A 292 -3.42 -5.91 -25.08
N PRO A 293 -2.41 -6.30 -25.87
CA PRO A 293 -2.65 -6.95 -27.14
C PRO A 293 -3.15 -8.39 -26.92
N LEU A 294 -4.09 -8.85 -27.75
CA LEU A 294 -4.48 -10.27 -27.83
C LEU A 294 -4.78 -10.94 -26.48
N ILE A 295 -5.41 -10.23 -25.55
CA ILE A 295 -5.64 -10.75 -24.19
C ILE A 295 -6.70 -11.86 -24.18
N ARG A 296 -6.51 -12.91 -23.37
CA ARG A 296 -7.52 -13.97 -23.12
C ARG A 296 -8.26 -13.78 -21.79
N SER A 297 -9.41 -14.45 -21.63
CA SER A 297 -10.16 -14.42 -20.37
C SER A 297 -9.72 -15.51 -19.39
N LEU A 298 -10.09 -15.31 -18.13
CA LEU A 298 -9.96 -16.26 -17.04
C LEU A 298 -11.35 -16.54 -16.46
N SER A 299 -11.58 -17.79 -16.08
CA SER A 299 -12.81 -18.20 -15.41
C SER A 299 -12.51 -19.08 -14.19
N SER A 300 -13.39 -19.03 -13.19
CA SER A 300 -13.31 -19.95 -12.04
C SER A 300 -13.54 -21.38 -12.51
N ASP A 301 -12.75 -22.32 -11.99
CA ASP A 301 -13.00 -23.74 -12.18
C ASP A 301 -13.95 -24.25 -11.09
N PRO A 302 -15.24 -24.53 -11.39
CA PRO A 302 -16.21 -24.96 -10.39
C PRO A 302 -15.91 -26.36 -9.82
N ALA A 303 -15.10 -27.17 -10.51
CA ALA A 303 -14.68 -28.48 -10.02
C ALA A 303 -13.57 -28.38 -8.96
N ALA A 304 -12.82 -27.28 -8.98
CA ALA A 304 -11.73 -27.03 -8.06
C ALA A 304 -12.26 -26.42 -6.75
N LYS A 305 -11.89 -27.04 -5.64
CA LYS A 305 -12.23 -26.58 -4.28
C LYS A 305 -10.94 -26.44 -3.48
N PRO A 306 -10.17 -25.36 -3.70
CA PRO A 306 -8.91 -25.17 -3.00
C PRO A 306 -9.17 -24.97 -1.50
N GLU A 307 -8.36 -25.60 -0.67
CA GLU A 307 -8.38 -25.45 0.79
C GLU A 307 -7.01 -24.98 1.29
N PRO A 308 -6.91 -23.87 2.04
CA PRO A 308 -7.94 -22.86 2.27
C PRO A 308 -8.42 -22.19 0.97
N ALA A 309 -9.69 -21.77 0.95
CA ALA A 309 -10.31 -21.16 -0.20
C ALA A 309 -9.67 -19.80 -0.54
N TRP A 310 -9.51 -19.54 -1.83
CA TRP A 310 -9.05 -18.25 -2.33
C TRP A 310 -10.16 -17.20 -2.26
N LYS A 311 -9.83 -16.01 -1.76
CA LYS A 311 -10.61 -14.81 -2.04
C LYS A 311 -10.18 -14.27 -3.39
N SER A 312 -11.06 -14.41 -4.37
CA SER A 312 -10.85 -13.96 -5.74
C SER A 312 -11.43 -12.56 -5.97
N GLN A 313 -10.67 -11.68 -6.63
CA GLN A 313 -11.10 -10.33 -6.99
C GLN A 313 -10.60 -9.96 -8.40
N PRO A 314 -11.51 -9.73 -9.37
CA PRO A 314 -11.10 -9.28 -10.71
C PRO A 314 -10.56 -7.85 -10.64
N PHE A 315 -9.48 -7.58 -11.39
CA PHE A 315 -8.88 -6.24 -11.48
C PHE A 315 -8.78 -5.72 -12.93
N LEU A 316 -8.96 -6.58 -13.92
CA LEU A 316 -9.22 -6.23 -15.32
C LEU A 316 -10.49 -6.92 -15.78
N GLN A 317 -11.43 -6.14 -16.31
CA GLN A 317 -12.69 -6.63 -16.86
C GLN A 317 -13.01 -5.92 -18.17
N SER A 318 -13.55 -6.67 -19.13
CA SER A 318 -14.07 -6.10 -20.37
C SER A 318 -15.43 -5.45 -20.17
N SER A 319 -15.88 -4.77 -21.21
CA SER A 319 -17.28 -4.42 -21.38
C SER A 319 -18.16 -5.67 -21.59
N PRO A 320 -19.48 -5.57 -21.39
CA PRO A 320 -20.43 -6.62 -21.77
C PRO A 320 -20.48 -6.90 -23.28
N GLU A 321 -20.10 -5.93 -24.12
CA GLU A 321 -20.11 -6.03 -25.58
C GLU A 321 -18.96 -6.89 -26.12
N ALA A 322 -17.86 -6.99 -25.38
CA ALA A 322 -16.74 -7.86 -25.73
C ALA A 322 -17.14 -9.34 -25.73
N TRP A 323 -16.41 -10.17 -26.48
CA TRP A 323 -16.55 -11.62 -26.46
C TRP A 323 -15.19 -12.31 -26.58
N LEU A 324 -15.13 -13.57 -26.15
CA LEU A 324 -13.98 -14.43 -26.37
C LEU A 324 -14.16 -15.16 -27.69
N GLU A 325 -13.34 -14.82 -28.69
CA GLU A 325 -13.29 -15.51 -29.99
C GLU A 325 -12.45 -16.78 -29.85
N THR A 326 -13.09 -17.92 -30.13
CA THR A 326 -12.46 -19.25 -29.99
C THR A 326 -11.95 -19.80 -31.32
N GLY A 327 -12.38 -19.21 -32.44
CA GLY A 327 -11.96 -19.53 -33.79
C GLY A 327 -10.72 -18.75 -34.26
N PRO A 328 -10.34 -18.92 -35.54
CA PRO A 328 -9.23 -18.18 -36.12
C PRO A 328 -9.57 -16.70 -36.33
N LEU A 329 -8.66 -15.80 -35.96
CA LEU A 329 -8.79 -14.35 -36.11
C LEU A 329 -8.65 -13.84 -37.58
N SER A 330 -8.83 -14.71 -38.57
CA SER A 330 -8.68 -14.39 -39.99
C SER A 330 -10.03 -14.20 -40.66
N GLY A 331 -10.28 -13.02 -41.24
CA GLY A 331 -11.51 -12.71 -42.00
C GLY A 331 -12.47 -11.80 -41.23
N GLU A 332 -13.77 -11.91 -41.50
CA GLU A 332 -14.81 -11.23 -40.70
C GLU A 332 -14.93 -11.92 -39.33
N VAL A 333 -14.35 -11.31 -38.30
CA VAL A 333 -14.44 -11.77 -36.91
C VAL A 333 -15.72 -11.21 -36.30
N GLY A 334 -16.63 -12.08 -35.90
CA GLY A 334 -17.93 -11.72 -35.35
C GLY A 334 -18.42 -12.80 -34.40
N PHE A 335 -19.09 -12.39 -33.33
CA PHE A 335 -19.55 -13.29 -32.28
C PHE A 335 -20.39 -14.45 -32.82
N ASP A 336 -19.97 -15.67 -32.51
CA ASP A 336 -20.62 -16.90 -32.93
C ASP A 336 -20.72 -17.89 -31.76
N ALA A 337 -21.86 -17.88 -31.07
CA ALA A 337 -22.11 -18.77 -29.93
C ALA A 337 -22.06 -20.26 -30.31
N ASP A 338 -22.38 -20.62 -31.56
CA ASP A 338 -22.35 -22.02 -32.02
C ASP A 338 -20.92 -22.54 -32.20
N LYS A 339 -19.93 -21.64 -32.33
CA LYS A 339 -18.49 -21.98 -32.34
C LYS A 339 -17.87 -22.06 -30.95
N GLY A 340 -18.63 -21.70 -29.90
CA GLY A 340 -18.16 -21.73 -28.51
C GLY A 340 -17.67 -20.39 -28.00
N ASP A 341 -17.96 -19.29 -28.70
CA ASP A 341 -17.64 -17.95 -28.24
C ASP A 341 -18.37 -17.61 -26.94
N VAL A 342 -17.69 -16.86 -26.07
CA VAL A 342 -18.22 -16.49 -24.76
C VAL A 342 -18.46 -14.99 -24.71
N GLN A 343 -19.72 -14.59 -24.54
CA GLN A 343 -20.09 -13.19 -24.37
C GLN A 343 -19.56 -12.64 -23.04
N GLY A 344 -19.13 -11.39 -23.05
CA GLY A 344 -18.68 -10.65 -21.87
C GLY A 344 -19.79 -10.36 -20.84
N PRO A 345 -19.43 -9.73 -19.71
CA PRO A 345 -18.10 -9.22 -19.39
C PRO A 345 -17.09 -10.33 -19.07
N LEU A 346 -15.94 -10.26 -19.72
CA LEU A 346 -14.81 -11.16 -19.56
C LEU A 346 -13.93 -10.69 -18.39
N THR A 347 -13.49 -11.63 -17.56
CA THR A 347 -12.45 -11.36 -16.57
C THR A 347 -11.10 -11.56 -17.24
N LEU A 348 -10.28 -10.52 -17.31
CA LEU A 348 -9.01 -10.51 -18.04
C LEU A 348 -7.79 -10.51 -17.10
N GLY A 349 -8.03 -10.21 -15.82
CA GLY A 349 -7.02 -10.20 -14.78
C GLY A 349 -7.65 -10.43 -13.41
N LEU A 350 -7.04 -11.31 -12.61
CA LEU A 350 -7.57 -11.81 -11.35
C LEU A 350 -6.53 -11.76 -10.24
N LEU A 351 -6.93 -11.28 -9.06
CA LEU A 351 -6.16 -11.36 -7.83
C LEU A 351 -6.73 -12.45 -6.93
N LEU A 352 -5.89 -13.35 -6.44
CA LEU A 352 -6.23 -14.35 -5.44
C LEU A 352 -5.45 -14.06 -4.16
N ASN A 353 -6.14 -14.07 -3.02
CA ASN A 353 -5.51 -13.97 -1.71
C ASN A 353 -6.11 -14.98 -0.73
N ARG A 354 -5.28 -15.53 0.17
CA ARG A 354 -5.72 -16.38 1.28
C ARG A 354 -4.71 -16.32 2.42
N SER A 355 -5.12 -16.79 3.60
CA SER A 355 -4.24 -17.04 4.74
C SER A 355 -3.97 -18.53 4.88
N LEU A 356 -2.70 -18.92 4.97
CA LEU A 356 -2.29 -20.29 5.27
C LEU A 356 -1.86 -20.40 6.73
N PRO A 357 -2.22 -21.50 7.44
CA PRO A 357 -1.67 -21.75 8.76
C PRO A 357 -0.17 -22.04 8.65
N VAL A 358 0.64 -21.40 9.49
CA VAL A 358 2.06 -21.71 9.67
C VAL A 358 2.16 -22.87 10.66
N GLU A 359 2.91 -23.91 10.30
CA GLU A 359 3.21 -25.02 11.23
C GLU A 359 3.80 -24.48 12.53
N LYS A 360 3.23 -24.91 13.67
CA LYS A 360 3.74 -24.55 14.99
C LYS A 360 5.17 -25.06 15.10
N ALA A 361 6.12 -24.17 15.41
CA ALA A 361 7.44 -24.59 15.89
C ALA A 361 7.26 -25.52 17.11
N ALA A 362 8.06 -26.57 17.21
CA ALA A 362 7.95 -27.62 18.24
C ALA A 362 7.96 -27.08 19.68
N ASP A 363 8.45 -25.86 19.89
CA ASP A 363 8.59 -25.19 21.19
C ASP A 363 7.50 -24.13 21.48
N ALA A 364 6.49 -23.98 20.61
CA ALA A 364 5.41 -23.00 20.81
C ALA A 364 4.39 -23.49 21.85
N ALA A 365 4.03 -22.62 22.80
CA ALA A 365 3.05 -22.90 23.85
C ALA A 365 1.73 -23.48 23.26
N ALA A 366 1.20 -24.52 23.92
CA ALA A 366 0.05 -25.30 23.45
C ALA A 366 -1.18 -24.43 23.08
N ASP A 367 -1.34 -23.28 23.73
CA ASP A 367 -2.53 -22.40 23.61
C ASP A 367 -2.36 -21.21 22.62
N ALA A 368 -1.22 -21.07 21.95
CA ALA A 368 -1.06 -20.02 20.94
C ALA A 368 -1.85 -20.35 19.66
N LYS A 369 -2.63 -19.38 19.15
CA LYS A 369 -3.24 -19.48 17.81
C LYS A 369 -2.13 -19.70 16.76
N PRO A 370 -2.33 -20.57 15.74
CA PRO A 370 -1.37 -20.70 14.65
C PRO A 370 -1.14 -19.33 14.01
N ALA A 371 0.12 -18.95 13.80
CA ALA A 371 0.42 -17.80 12.99
C ALA A 371 -0.12 -18.04 11.57
N GLU A 372 -0.75 -17.05 10.96
CA GLU A 372 -1.23 -17.14 9.58
C GLU A 372 -0.25 -16.43 8.65
N LYS A 373 0.18 -17.12 7.59
CA LYS A 373 0.97 -16.56 6.50
C LYS A 373 0.04 -16.26 5.33
N PRO A 374 -0.15 -14.98 4.97
CA PRO A 374 -0.93 -14.64 3.79
C PRO A 374 -0.16 -14.96 2.51
N GLN A 375 -0.93 -15.30 1.50
CA GLN A 375 -0.47 -15.71 0.19
C GLN A 375 -1.24 -14.94 -0.88
N ARG A 376 -0.53 -14.53 -1.93
CA ARG A 376 -1.05 -13.70 -3.02
C ARG A 376 -0.68 -14.28 -4.38
N ILE A 377 -1.64 -14.29 -5.28
CA ILE A 377 -1.43 -14.69 -6.67
C ILE A 377 -2.12 -13.68 -7.58
N ALA A 378 -1.44 -13.27 -8.64
CA ALA A 378 -2.01 -12.46 -9.71
C ALA A 378 -1.95 -13.23 -11.01
N LEU A 379 -3.05 -13.24 -11.75
CA LEU A 379 -3.21 -13.90 -13.03
C LEU A 379 -3.63 -12.87 -14.07
N VAL A 380 -3.00 -12.85 -15.24
CA VAL A 380 -3.34 -11.96 -16.36
C VAL A 380 -3.33 -12.74 -17.66
N GLY A 381 -4.37 -12.57 -18.48
CA GLY A 381 -4.52 -13.25 -19.77
C GLY A 381 -3.63 -12.70 -20.90
N ASP A 382 -2.60 -11.93 -20.56
CA ASP A 382 -1.65 -11.33 -21.50
C ASP A 382 -0.31 -11.15 -20.78
N SER A 383 0.76 -11.54 -21.46
CA SER A 383 2.15 -11.37 -21.05
C SER A 383 2.80 -10.22 -21.81
N ASP A 384 2.30 -9.87 -22.99
CA ASP A 384 2.93 -8.90 -23.87
C ASP A 384 2.83 -7.47 -23.33
N PHE A 385 1.83 -7.12 -22.50
CA PHE A 385 1.71 -5.75 -21.94
C PHE A 385 2.94 -5.26 -21.16
N LEU A 386 3.76 -6.17 -20.62
CA LEU A 386 5.02 -5.85 -19.92
C LEU A 386 6.26 -6.00 -20.79
N SER A 387 6.12 -6.48 -22.02
CA SER A 387 7.22 -6.54 -22.97
C SER A 387 7.74 -5.15 -23.32
N ASN A 388 8.97 -5.06 -23.81
CA ASN A 388 9.58 -3.81 -24.24
C ASN A 388 8.77 -3.10 -25.35
N ALA A 389 7.95 -3.83 -26.11
CA ALA A 389 7.05 -3.27 -27.11
C ALA A 389 5.86 -2.49 -26.51
N PHE A 390 5.37 -2.90 -25.34
CA PHE A 390 4.13 -2.37 -24.76
C PHE A 390 4.30 -1.70 -23.39
N ILE A 391 5.39 -1.92 -22.67
CA ILE A 391 5.58 -1.37 -21.33
C ILE A 391 5.56 0.17 -21.30
N GLY A 392 6.06 0.81 -22.35
CA GLY A 392 6.03 2.26 -22.52
C GLY A 392 4.66 2.81 -22.91
N GLN A 393 3.66 1.95 -23.17
CA GLN A 393 2.31 2.36 -23.51
C GLN A 393 1.51 2.70 -22.26
N LEU A 394 0.96 3.92 -22.26
CA LEU A 394 -0.01 4.40 -21.28
C LEU A 394 0.45 4.12 -19.83
N GLY A 395 -0.29 3.31 -19.07
CA GLY A 395 -0.02 2.97 -17.67
C GLY A 395 0.60 1.59 -17.43
N ASN A 396 1.05 0.86 -18.46
CA ASN A 396 1.47 -0.54 -18.34
C ASN A 396 2.60 -0.74 -17.33
N ALA A 397 3.66 0.09 -17.39
CA ALA A 397 4.75 0.08 -16.41
C ALA A 397 4.26 0.23 -14.97
N LYS A 398 3.28 1.12 -14.74
CA LYS A 398 2.74 1.40 -13.41
C LYS A 398 1.89 0.24 -12.89
N LEU A 399 1.08 -0.39 -13.75
CA LEU A 399 0.32 -1.58 -13.38
C LEU A 399 1.26 -2.75 -13.05
N GLY A 400 2.27 -3.01 -13.89
CA GLY A 400 3.28 -4.04 -13.64
C GLY A 400 4.00 -3.83 -12.30
N LEU A 401 4.39 -2.59 -12.00
CA LEU A 401 5.02 -2.24 -10.73
C LEU A 401 4.06 -2.43 -9.53
N ASN A 402 2.79 -2.09 -9.67
CA ASN A 402 1.79 -2.30 -8.62
C ASN A 402 1.57 -3.80 -8.33
N LEU A 403 1.49 -4.64 -9.38
CA LEU A 403 1.41 -6.09 -9.24
C LEU A 403 2.63 -6.66 -8.52
N ALA A 404 3.82 -6.27 -8.98
CA ALA A 404 5.09 -6.68 -8.39
C ALA A 404 5.19 -6.28 -6.90
N ARG A 405 4.82 -5.04 -6.56
CA ARG A 405 4.78 -4.55 -5.18
C ARG A 405 3.78 -5.31 -4.34
N TRP A 406 2.56 -5.54 -4.83
CA TRP A 406 1.54 -6.26 -4.08
C TRP A 406 1.96 -7.71 -3.77
N LEU A 407 2.58 -8.39 -4.74
CA LEU A 407 3.11 -9.75 -4.55
C LEU A 407 4.33 -9.77 -3.63
N ALA A 408 5.21 -8.77 -3.73
CA ALA A 408 6.38 -8.64 -2.87
C ALA A 408 6.05 -8.05 -1.48
N SER A 409 4.82 -7.59 -1.27
CA SER A 409 4.41 -6.96 -0.01
C SER A 409 4.49 -7.96 1.14
N ARG A 410 5.09 -7.50 2.24
CA ARG A 410 5.16 -8.21 3.51
C ARG A 410 3.91 -7.95 4.33
N ASP A 411 3.29 -9.00 4.84
CA ASP A 411 2.11 -8.92 5.73
C ASP A 411 2.43 -9.22 7.20
N ASP A 412 3.70 -9.47 7.50
CA ASP A 412 4.30 -9.19 8.81
C ASP A 412 4.13 -7.69 9.22
N GLN A 413 3.50 -6.88 8.35
CA GLN A 413 2.96 -5.55 8.58
C GLN A 413 1.53 -5.49 9.19
N LEU A 414 0.84 -6.60 9.48
CA LEU A 414 -0.55 -6.54 10.01
C LEU A 414 -0.67 -6.51 11.55
N ASP A 415 0.36 -6.87 12.30
CA ASP A 415 0.28 -6.90 13.78
C ASP A 415 0.69 -5.57 14.45
N ILE A 416 0.93 -4.54 13.64
CA ILE A 416 1.31 -3.20 14.08
C ILE A 416 0.30 -2.20 13.46
N THR A 417 -0.98 -2.42 13.74
CA THR A 417 -2.01 -1.45 13.37
C THR A 417 -1.88 -0.24 14.28
N VAL A 418 -1.47 0.91 13.74
CA VAL A 418 -1.66 2.21 14.40
C VAL A 418 -3.16 2.49 14.35
N PRO A 419 -3.88 2.54 15.48
CA PRO A 419 -5.31 2.82 15.46
C PRO A 419 -5.56 4.21 14.88
N ALA A 420 -6.47 4.31 13.91
CA ALA A 420 -6.90 5.60 13.38
C ALA A 420 -7.50 6.47 14.52
N ALA A 421 -7.27 7.78 14.46
CA ALA A 421 -7.81 8.69 15.45
C ALA A 421 -9.35 8.63 15.43
N ARG A 422 -9.97 8.21 16.54
CA ARG A 422 -11.43 8.03 16.66
C ARG A 422 -12.26 9.29 16.42
N ASP A 423 -11.65 10.46 16.54
CA ASP A 423 -12.35 11.76 16.52
C ASP A 423 -12.05 12.57 15.23
N GLN A 424 -12.01 11.93 14.06
CA GLN A 424 -11.87 12.66 12.79
C GLN A 424 -13.22 13.10 12.21
N SER A 425 -14.33 12.51 12.66
CA SER A 425 -15.68 12.83 12.19
C SER A 425 -16.59 13.14 13.36
N LEU A 426 -17.19 14.33 13.37
CA LEU A 426 -18.22 14.71 14.32
C LEU A 426 -19.60 14.35 13.74
N ASN A 427 -20.11 13.16 14.06
CA ASN A 427 -21.44 12.74 13.64
C ASN A 427 -22.49 13.32 14.60
N LEU A 428 -22.94 14.54 14.33
CA LEU A 428 -24.05 15.15 15.05
C LEU A 428 -25.39 14.71 14.46
N SER A 429 -26.32 14.30 15.33
CA SER A 429 -27.73 14.19 14.93
C SER A 429 -28.23 15.56 14.43
N PRO A 430 -29.12 15.60 13.41
CA PRO A 430 -29.73 16.86 12.95
C PRO A 430 -30.31 17.69 14.09
N LEU A 431 -30.88 17.05 15.11
CA LEU A 431 -31.44 17.71 16.28
C LEU A 431 -30.36 18.32 17.17
N ALA A 432 -29.21 17.63 17.35
CA ALA A 432 -28.08 18.17 18.10
C ALA A 432 -27.47 19.39 17.39
N ALA A 433 -27.35 19.34 16.05
CA ALA A 433 -26.86 20.47 15.26
C ALA A 433 -27.77 21.70 15.38
N VAL A 434 -29.09 21.52 15.27
CA VAL A 434 -30.08 22.60 15.44
C VAL A 434 -30.03 23.17 16.86
N LEU A 435 -29.96 22.31 17.89
CA LEU A 435 -29.85 22.76 19.28
C LEU A 435 -28.56 23.55 19.54
N ILE A 436 -27.43 23.12 18.98
CA ILE A 436 -26.15 23.85 19.12
C ILE A 436 -26.26 25.19 18.39
N GLN A 437 -26.72 25.19 17.13
CA GLN A 437 -26.81 26.40 16.32
C GLN A 437 -27.73 27.44 16.95
N PHE A 438 -28.99 27.09 17.24
CA PHE A 438 -29.95 28.04 17.80
C PHE A 438 -29.78 28.26 19.31
N GLY A 439 -29.28 27.25 20.03
CA GLY A 439 -28.94 27.36 21.44
C GLY A 439 -27.90 28.44 21.71
N PHE A 440 -26.78 28.40 20.99
CA PHE A 440 -25.71 29.38 21.16
C PHE A 440 -25.97 30.69 20.43
N LEU A 441 -26.64 30.68 19.27
CA LEU A 441 -26.87 31.90 18.48
C LEU A 441 -28.06 32.75 18.99
N LEU A 442 -29.13 32.12 19.48
CA LEU A 442 -30.35 32.83 19.92
C LEU A 442 -30.61 32.68 21.42
N LEU A 443 -30.63 31.45 21.90
CA LEU A 443 -31.13 31.12 23.23
C LEU A 443 -30.21 31.67 24.34
N LEU A 444 -28.89 31.50 24.19
CA LEU A 444 -27.89 32.01 25.14
C LEU A 444 -27.86 33.55 25.18
N PRO A 445 -27.78 34.29 24.05
CA PRO A 445 -27.88 35.75 24.07
C PRO A 445 -29.19 36.28 24.65
N LEU A 446 -30.34 35.68 24.28
CA LEU A 446 -31.64 36.08 24.82
C LEU A 446 -31.76 35.81 26.31
N ALA A 447 -31.25 34.67 26.80
CA ALA A 447 -31.22 34.38 28.22
C ALA A 447 -30.36 35.38 28.98
N LEU A 448 -29.17 35.72 28.47
CA LEU A 448 -28.30 36.74 29.07
C LEU A 448 -28.97 38.13 29.07
N LEU A 449 -29.63 38.51 27.98
CA LEU A 449 -30.42 39.75 27.90
C LEU A 449 -31.58 39.76 28.89
N ALA A 450 -32.35 38.67 28.98
CA ALA A 450 -33.46 38.55 29.92
C ALA A 450 -33.00 38.63 31.38
N ILE A 451 -31.87 37.99 31.72
CA ILE A 451 -31.25 38.11 33.04
C ILE A 451 -30.80 39.55 33.29
N GLY A 452 -30.18 40.21 32.31
CA GLY A 452 -29.77 41.62 32.39
C GLY A 452 -30.95 42.56 32.62
N LEU A 453 -32.00 42.45 31.80
CA LEU A 453 -33.26 43.20 31.89
C LEU A 453 -33.99 42.93 33.21
N GLY A 454 -34.06 41.67 33.64
CA GLY A 454 -34.67 41.28 34.91
C GLY A 454 -33.94 41.90 36.10
N ARG A 455 -32.60 41.86 36.11
CA ARG A 455 -31.80 42.53 37.13
C ARG A 455 -31.99 44.04 37.10
N TRP A 456 -32.01 44.67 35.92
CA TRP A 456 -32.25 46.10 35.76
C TRP A 456 -33.63 46.52 36.30
N LEU A 457 -34.69 45.80 35.94
CA LEU A 457 -36.05 46.07 36.43
C LEU A 457 -36.18 45.86 37.94
N SER A 458 -35.54 44.82 38.51
CA SER A 458 -35.54 44.58 39.95
C SER A 458 -34.82 45.67 40.75
N ARG A 459 -33.77 46.27 40.16
CA ARG A 459 -33.01 47.39 40.75
C ARG A 459 -33.71 48.73 40.61
N ARG A 460 -34.62 48.90 39.64
CA ARG A 460 -35.42 50.12 39.44
C ARG A 460 -36.65 50.18 40.34
N ARG A 461 -37.12 49.02 40.83
CA ARG A 461 -38.27 48.91 41.76
C ARG A 461 -37.86 48.91 43.25
N ARG A 462 -36.56 48.84 43.53
CA ARG A 462 -35.97 49.22 44.82
C ARG A 462 -35.49 50.65 44.69
#